data_AF-A0A518U649-F1
#
_entry.id   AF-A0A518U649-F1
#
_cell.length_a   1.000
_cell.length_b   1.000
_cell.length_c   1.000
_cell.angle_alpha   90.00
_cell.angle_beta   90.00
_cell.angle_gamma   90.00
#
_symmetry.space_group_name_H-M   'P 1'
#
loop_
_entity.id
_entity.type
_entity.pdbx_description
1 polymer ?
#
loop_
_entity_poly.entity_id
_entity_poly.type
_entity_poly.pdbx_seq_one_letter_code
_entity_poly.pdbx_strand_id
1 'polypeptide(L)'
;MTDTTSAKDAQACDVSIVIPVYNEEENLPDLVARVGEAMAPSGFSFELICVDDGSRDDSARVLRDLAAGNDWLQPRYLMRNYGQTAALQAGFDAVRGRYTVTLDGDLQNDPLDIPELIRTLESRPEINMISGWRKERQDAALNRKIPSMIANRIIAKVTGVKLHDYGCALKAYRTELVRRIRLYGELHRFIPVLAFEAGARILEVPVRHHARTKGVSKYGIDRTFRVILDLLLMKFMLRYLHRPLHFFGGAGLWMGVPGLLVCGYLSVLKLFGESIGGRPLLLLGIMLVLMGAQLIGLGLLGEILIRIYHEPEGRDQYRLRPPPQD
;
A
#
# COMPACT_ATOMS: atom_id res chain seq x y z
N MET A 1 -13.04 -30.29 21.95
CA MET A 1 -11.72 -30.98 21.90
C MET A 1 -11.38 -31.11 20.43
N THR A 2 -10.85 -30.04 19.86
CA THR A 2 -10.57 -29.92 18.42
C THR A 2 -9.28 -29.13 18.30
N ASP A 3 -8.28 -29.83 17.77
CA ASP A 3 -6.96 -29.42 17.30
C ASP A 3 -6.34 -28.14 17.85
N THR A 4 -5.46 -28.32 18.83
CA THR A 4 -4.43 -27.34 19.21
C THR A 4 -3.10 -27.60 18.47
N THR A 5 -3.12 -28.41 17.39
CA THR A 5 -1.93 -29.05 16.82
C THR A 5 -1.39 -28.40 15.54
N SER A 6 -1.90 -27.24 15.07
CA SER A 6 -1.50 -26.69 13.75
C SER A 6 -0.65 -25.41 13.75
N ALA A 7 -0.27 -24.85 14.91
CA ALA A 7 0.51 -23.60 14.93
C ALA A 7 2.03 -23.80 14.98
N LYS A 8 2.52 -24.97 15.42
CA LYS A 8 3.96 -25.23 15.61
C LYS A 8 4.68 -25.78 14.37
N ASP A 9 3.96 -26.30 13.39
CA ASP A 9 4.54 -26.82 12.14
C ASP A 9 4.71 -25.74 11.05
N ALA A 10 4.27 -24.50 11.30
CA ALA A 10 4.24 -23.43 10.31
C ALA A 10 5.54 -22.61 10.20
N GLN A 11 6.57 -22.93 10.99
CA GLN A 11 7.80 -22.12 11.09
C GLN A 11 9.03 -22.93 10.62
N ALA A 12 9.17 -23.05 9.30
CA ALA A 12 10.24 -23.81 8.66
C ALA A 12 11.50 -22.98 8.35
N CYS A 13 11.42 -21.64 8.39
CA CYS A 13 12.54 -20.74 8.15
C CYS A 13 12.46 -19.45 8.99
N ASP A 14 13.56 -18.72 9.13
CA ASP A 14 13.61 -17.46 9.87
C ASP A 14 13.10 -16.29 9.01
N VAL A 15 13.47 -16.25 7.72
CA VAL A 15 13.20 -15.11 6.83
C VAL A 15 12.56 -15.54 5.51
N SER A 16 11.40 -14.97 5.17
CA SER A 16 10.82 -15.05 3.82
C SER A 16 11.09 -13.74 3.08
N ILE A 17 11.84 -13.80 1.98
CA ILE A 17 12.10 -12.66 1.10
C ILE A 17 11.12 -12.74 -0.07
N VAL A 18 10.35 -11.69 -0.32
CA VAL A 18 9.32 -11.64 -1.37
C VAL A 18 9.71 -10.62 -2.43
N ILE A 19 9.75 -11.05 -3.69
CA ILE A 19 10.11 -10.22 -4.84
C ILE A 19 9.06 -10.36 -5.94
N PRO A 20 8.32 -9.29 -6.29
CA PRO A 20 7.50 -9.27 -7.49
C PRO A 20 8.39 -9.11 -8.73
N VAL A 21 8.12 -9.90 -9.77
CA VAL A 21 8.91 -9.99 -11.00
C VAL A 21 8.01 -9.73 -12.20
N TYR A 22 8.41 -8.82 -13.10
CA TYR A 22 7.71 -8.61 -14.37
C TYR A 22 8.65 -8.14 -15.48
N ASN A 23 8.97 -9.05 -16.39
CA ASN A 23 9.96 -8.89 -17.46
C ASN A 23 11.34 -8.44 -16.95
N GLU A 24 11.99 -9.29 -16.16
CA GLU A 24 13.30 -9.02 -15.52
C GLU A 24 14.30 -10.16 -15.81
N GLU A 25 14.18 -10.85 -16.95
CA GLU A 25 14.98 -12.04 -17.31
C GLU A 25 16.50 -11.85 -17.16
N GLU A 26 17.00 -10.64 -17.47
CA GLU A 26 18.42 -10.29 -17.39
C GLU A 26 18.92 -10.02 -15.96
N ASN A 27 18.01 -9.67 -15.05
CA ASN A 27 18.33 -9.28 -13.67
C ASN A 27 18.20 -10.44 -12.70
N LEU A 28 17.35 -11.42 -13.00
CA LEU A 28 17.06 -12.56 -12.13
C LEU A 28 18.30 -13.35 -11.68
N PRO A 29 19.26 -13.72 -12.55
CA PRO A 29 20.43 -14.49 -12.11
C PRO A 29 21.30 -13.73 -11.09
N ASP A 30 21.56 -12.44 -11.34
CA ASP A 30 22.35 -11.58 -10.43
C ASP A 30 21.60 -11.33 -9.11
N LEU A 31 20.29 -11.11 -9.20
CA LEU A 31 19.44 -10.90 -8.02
C LEU A 31 19.45 -12.12 -7.09
N VAL A 32 19.23 -13.31 -7.65
CA VAL A 32 19.21 -14.57 -6.88
C VAL A 32 20.59 -14.82 -6.26
N ALA A 33 21.67 -14.65 -7.02
CA ALA A 33 23.03 -14.80 -6.51
C ALA A 33 23.31 -13.85 -5.32
N ARG A 34 23.03 -12.55 -5.47
CA ARG A 34 23.25 -11.56 -4.40
C ARG A 34 22.42 -11.81 -3.15
N VAL A 35 21.18 -12.27 -3.29
CA VAL A 35 20.37 -12.67 -2.14
C VAL A 35 21.00 -13.85 -1.41
N GLY A 36 21.45 -14.87 -2.16
CA GLY A 36 22.17 -16.01 -1.61
C GLY A 36 23.45 -15.60 -0.87
N GLU A 37 24.28 -14.76 -1.49
CA GLU A 37 25.53 -14.24 -0.91
C GLU A 37 25.28 -13.41 0.36
N ALA A 38 24.22 -12.60 0.39
CA ALA A 38 23.87 -11.79 1.56
C ALA A 38 23.38 -12.64 2.73
N MET A 39 22.62 -13.71 2.45
CA MET A 39 22.01 -14.54 3.48
C MET A 39 22.92 -15.67 3.96
N ALA A 40 23.82 -16.21 3.12
CA ALA A 40 24.72 -17.30 3.48
C ALA A 40 25.55 -17.07 4.77
N PRO A 41 26.21 -15.91 4.98
CA PRO A 41 26.97 -15.64 6.20
C PRO A 41 26.09 -15.15 7.36
N SER A 42 24.79 -14.95 7.16
CA SER A 42 23.92 -14.29 8.12
C SER A 42 23.56 -15.16 9.33
N GLY A 43 23.61 -16.49 9.17
CA GLY A 43 23.16 -17.48 10.16
C GLY A 43 21.65 -17.71 10.17
N PHE A 44 20.87 -16.98 9.36
CA PHE A 44 19.42 -17.16 9.25
C PHE A 44 19.06 -18.17 8.17
N SER A 45 18.13 -19.07 8.48
CA SER A 45 17.45 -19.87 7.47
C SER A 45 16.47 -18.99 6.67
N PHE A 46 16.39 -19.16 5.36
CA PHE A 46 15.56 -18.30 4.53
C PHE A 46 14.91 -19.01 3.35
N GLU A 47 13.85 -18.39 2.84
CA GLU A 47 13.27 -18.69 1.54
C GLU A 47 13.18 -17.40 0.71
N LEU A 48 13.34 -17.52 -0.60
CA LEU A 48 13.15 -16.45 -1.58
C LEU A 48 11.93 -16.76 -2.44
N ILE A 49 10.86 -16.01 -2.26
CA ILE A 49 9.61 -16.12 -3.01
C ILE A 49 9.61 -15.09 -4.13
N CYS A 50 9.97 -15.53 -5.34
CA CYS A 50 9.85 -14.72 -6.55
C CYS A 50 8.48 -14.93 -7.18
N VAL A 51 7.67 -13.86 -7.27
CA VAL A 51 6.33 -13.92 -7.86
C VAL A 51 6.36 -13.31 -9.26
N ASP A 52 6.35 -14.16 -10.28
CA ASP A 52 6.21 -13.75 -11.67
C ASP A 52 4.78 -13.28 -11.95
N ASP A 53 4.64 -11.98 -12.24
CA ASP A 53 3.38 -11.30 -12.55
C ASP A 53 3.00 -11.46 -14.02
N GLY A 54 3.01 -12.71 -14.51
CA GLY A 54 2.70 -13.06 -15.89
C GLY A 54 3.61 -12.35 -16.89
N SER A 55 4.92 -12.54 -16.75
CA SER A 55 5.92 -11.96 -17.65
C SER A 55 5.71 -12.41 -19.10
N ARG A 56 6.14 -11.56 -20.04
CA ARG A 56 6.04 -11.81 -21.50
C ARG A 56 7.38 -12.21 -22.13
N ASP A 57 8.46 -12.14 -21.36
CA ASP A 57 9.81 -12.55 -21.73
C ASP A 57 10.14 -13.93 -21.11
N ASP A 58 11.42 -14.33 -21.10
CA ASP A 58 11.86 -15.61 -20.54
C ASP A 58 11.96 -15.62 -19.00
N SER A 59 11.51 -14.58 -18.28
CA SER A 59 11.63 -14.50 -16.80
C SER A 59 11.11 -15.75 -16.08
N ALA A 60 9.95 -16.28 -16.51
CA ALA A 60 9.36 -17.45 -15.90
C ALA A 60 10.22 -18.72 -16.08
N ARG A 61 10.83 -18.86 -17.27
CA ARG A 61 11.75 -19.97 -17.61
C ARG A 61 13.04 -19.86 -16.80
N VAL A 62 13.63 -18.66 -16.76
CA VAL A 62 14.85 -18.37 -15.97
C VAL A 62 14.63 -18.65 -14.49
N LEU A 63 13.50 -18.22 -13.90
CA LEU A 63 13.17 -18.50 -12.50
C LEU A 63 13.07 -20.00 -12.20
N ARG A 64 12.46 -20.77 -13.09
CA ARG A 64 12.33 -22.23 -12.93
C ARG A 64 13.70 -22.90 -12.94
N ASP A 65 14.55 -22.51 -13.89
CA ASP A 65 15.88 -23.09 -14.06
C ASP A 65 16.79 -22.72 -12.87
N LEU A 66 16.69 -21.49 -12.34
CA LEU A 66 17.38 -21.07 -11.12
C LEU A 66 16.89 -21.83 -9.88
N ALA A 67 15.58 -22.09 -9.77
CA ALA A 67 15.00 -22.82 -8.63
C ALA A 67 15.48 -24.27 -8.56
N ALA A 68 15.77 -24.91 -9.71
CA ALA A 68 16.30 -26.27 -9.74
C ALA A 68 17.69 -26.40 -9.07
N GLY A 69 18.46 -25.31 -8.96
CA GLY A 69 19.76 -25.28 -8.29
C GLY A 69 19.72 -24.68 -6.88
N ASN A 70 18.56 -24.21 -6.40
CA ASN A 70 18.45 -23.46 -5.15
C ASN A 70 17.16 -23.86 -4.42
N ASP A 71 17.25 -24.78 -3.44
CA ASP A 71 16.07 -25.26 -2.68
C ASP A 71 15.33 -24.14 -1.91
N TRP A 72 16.05 -23.08 -1.57
CA TRP A 72 15.49 -21.91 -0.90
C TRP A 72 14.74 -20.95 -1.86
N LEU A 73 14.86 -21.12 -3.19
CA LEU A 73 14.15 -20.31 -4.19
C LEU A 73 12.79 -20.95 -4.52
N GLN A 74 11.72 -20.22 -4.24
CA GLN A 74 10.33 -20.67 -4.33
C GLN A 74 9.54 -19.80 -5.31
N PRO A 75 9.66 -20.05 -6.63
CA PRO A 75 8.97 -19.24 -7.63
C PRO A 75 7.46 -19.48 -7.60
N ARG A 76 6.68 -18.42 -7.86
CA ARG A 76 5.22 -18.43 -8.01
C ARG A 76 4.88 -17.75 -9.32
N TYR A 77 3.95 -18.33 -10.10
CA TYR A 77 3.61 -17.84 -11.42
C TYR A 77 2.14 -17.41 -11.46
N LEU A 78 1.89 -16.12 -11.72
CA LEU A 78 0.55 -15.61 -11.95
C LEU A 78 0.15 -15.86 -13.41
N MET A 79 -1.13 -16.16 -13.65
CA MET A 79 -1.62 -16.49 -15.00
C MET A 79 -1.47 -15.36 -16.02
N ARG A 80 -1.40 -14.11 -15.57
CA ARG A 80 -1.23 -12.90 -16.39
C ARG A 80 -0.72 -11.77 -15.50
N ASN A 81 -0.41 -10.63 -16.10
CA ASN A 81 -0.11 -9.43 -15.34
C ASN A 81 -1.35 -8.89 -14.60
N TYR A 82 -1.27 -8.90 -13.27
CA TYR A 82 -2.23 -8.31 -12.34
C TYR A 82 -1.67 -7.05 -11.64
N GLY A 83 -0.37 -6.78 -11.79
CA GLY A 83 0.32 -5.64 -11.21
C GLY A 83 1.08 -5.99 -9.93
N GLN A 84 2.02 -5.10 -9.57
CA GLN A 84 2.95 -5.28 -8.44
C GLN A 84 2.23 -5.56 -7.11
N THR A 85 1.08 -4.93 -6.85
CA THR A 85 0.32 -5.17 -5.62
C THR A 85 -0.18 -6.61 -5.51
N ALA A 86 -0.71 -7.16 -6.60
CA ALA A 86 -1.24 -8.51 -6.62
C ALA A 86 -0.12 -9.55 -6.50
N ALA A 87 1.01 -9.33 -7.19
CA ALA A 87 2.21 -10.15 -7.06
C ALA A 87 2.75 -10.14 -5.62
N LEU A 88 2.81 -8.96 -5.00
CA LEU A 88 3.24 -8.84 -3.60
C LEU A 88 2.28 -9.52 -2.63
N GLN A 89 0.96 -9.38 -2.85
CA GLN A 89 -0.06 -10.06 -2.04
C GLN A 89 0.05 -11.58 -2.16
N ALA A 90 0.23 -12.11 -3.38
CA ALA A 90 0.42 -13.55 -3.59
C ALA A 90 1.70 -14.06 -2.90
N GLY A 91 2.76 -13.25 -2.86
CA GLY A 91 3.95 -13.54 -2.08
C GLY A 91 3.69 -13.53 -0.57
N PHE A 92 2.97 -12.53 -0.07
CA PHE A 92 2.53 -12.44 1.33
C PHE A 92 1.62 -13.60 1.77
N ASP A 93 0.84 -14.17 0.86
CA ASP A 93 0.04 -15.36 1.16
C ASP A 93 0.88 -16.65 1.24
N ALA A 94 2.09 -16.64 0.68
CA ALA A 94 2.99 -17.79 0.64
C ALA A 94 4.08 -17.79 1.74
N VAL A 95 4.26 -16.70 2.48
CA VAL A 95 5.35 -16.58 3.48
C VAL A 95 5.21 -17.54 4.66
N ARG A 96 6.32 -18.21 5.01
CA ARG A 96 6.43 -19.15 6.14
C ARG A 96 7.39 -18.69 7.23
N GLY A 97 8.24 -17.71 6.92
CA GLY A 97 9.28 -17.21 7.80
C GLY A 97 8.75 -16.46 9.01
N ARG A 98 9.56 -16.37 10.07
CA ARG A 98 9.30 -15.50 11.22
C ARG A 98 9.25 -14.02 10.83
N TYR A 99 10.13 -13.66 9.93
CA TYR A 99 10.25 -12.33 9.35
C TYR A 99 9.92 -12.38 7.86
N THR A 100 9.25 -11.35 7.38
CA THR A 100 9.03 -11.14 5.95
C THR A 100 9.85 -9.95 5.51
N VAL A 101 10.48 -10.04 4.34
CA VAL A 101 11.22 -8.94 3.73
C VAL A 101 10.72 -8.75 2.32
N THR A 102 10.52 -7.52 1.89
CA THR A 102 10.19 -7.21 0.50
C THR A 102 11.40 -6.60 -0.20
N LEU A 103 11.58 -6.93 -1.47
CA LEU A 103 12.64 -6.38 -2.32
C LEU A 103 12.10 -6.24 -3.75
N ASP A 104 12.60 -5.24 -4.51
CA ASP A 104 12.27 -5.09 -5.94
C ASP A 104 13.26 -5.88 -6.80
N GLY A 105 12.81 -6.34 -7.97
CA GLY A 105 13.63 -7.14 -8.91
C GLY A 105 14.67 -6.36 -9.72
N ASP A 106 14.80 -5.05 -9.55
CA ASP A 106 15.62 -4.17 -10.41
C ASP A 106 17.03 -3.88 -9.89
N LEU A 107 17.48 -4.62 -8.86
CA LEU A 107 18.80 -4.53 -8.22
C LEU A 107 19.14 -3.17 -7.59
N GLN A 108 18.17 -2.26 -7.44
CA GLN A 108 18.42 -0.95 -6.85
C GLN A 108 18.66 -0.99 -5.34
N ASN A 109 18.00 -1.91 -4.63
CA ASN A 109 18.19 -2.09 -3.20
C ASN A 109 19.14 -3.26 -2.96
N ASP A 110 20.07 -3.10 -2.03
CA ASP A 110 21.12 -4.10 -1.77
C ASP A 110 20.62 -5.20 -0.81
N PRO A 111 20.61 -6.48 -1.23
CA PRO A 111 20.26 -7.59 -0.33
C PRO A 111 21.16 -7.69 0.91
N LEU A 112 22.39 -7.14 0.89
CA LEU A 112 23.32 -7.17 2.03
C LEU A 112 22.79 -6.44 3.26
N ASP A 113 21.78 -5.58 3.11
CA ASP A 113 21.17 -4.88 4.24
C ASP A 113 20.13 -5.77 4.95
N ILE A 114 19.64 -6.84 4.32
CA ILE A 114 18.58 -7.70 4.87
C ILE A 114 18.95 -8.26 6.25
N PRO A 115 20.12 -8.90 6.46
CA PRO A 115 20.47 -9.46 7.76
C PRO A 115 20.44 -8.43 8.90
N GLU A 116 20.87 -7.20 8.65
CA GLU A 116 20.91 -6.15 9.66
C GLU A 116 19.52 -5.63 10.02
N LEU A 117 18.61 -5.56 9.04
CA LEU A 117 17.20 -5.23 9.29
C LEU A 117 16.55 -6.31 10.17
N ILE A 118 16.85 -7.58 9.94
CA ILE A 118 16.33 -8.69 10.76
C ILE A 118 16.88 -8.63 12.18
N ARG A 119 18.19 -8.43 12.37
CA ARG A 119 18.80 -8.26 13.71
C ARG A 119 18.24 -7.04 14.45
N THR A 120 17.95 -5.97 13.73
CA THR A 120 17.30 -4.78 14.30
C THR A 120 15.88 -5.09 14.77
N LEU A 121 15.11 -5.89 14.02
CA LEU A 121 13.81 -6.37 14.47
C LEU A 121 13.93 -7.31 15.68
N GLU A 122 14.93 -8.19 15.74
CA GLU A 122 15.15 -9.07 16.89
C GLU A 122 15.48 -8.29 18.17
N SER A 123 16.39 -7.32 18.08
CA SER A 123 16.81 -6.49 19.22
C SER A 123 15.74 -5.50 19.69
N ARG A 124 14.69 -5.25 18.90
CA ARG A 124 13.60 -4.32 19.21
C ARG A 124 12.22 -4.99 19.11
N PRO A 125 11.81 -5.75 20.14
CA PRO A 125 10.52 -6.44 20.19
C PRO A 125 9.31 -5.53 19.95
N GLU A 126 9.41 -4.25 20.32
CA GLU A 126 8.36 -3.25 20.16
C GLU A 126 8.16 -2.81 18.71
N ILE A 127 9.15 -3.00 17.83
CA ILE A 127 9.06 -2.65 16.41
C ILE A 127 8.48 -3.83 15.62
N ASN A 128 7.50 -3.54 14.76
CA ASN A 128 6.83 -4.55 13.94
C ASN A 128 7.22 -4.46 12.46
N MET A 129 7.72 -3.29 12.04
CA MET A 129 8.12 -3.03 10.66
C MET A 129 9.34 -2.11 10.62
N ILE A 130 10.29 -2.42 9.74
CA ILE A 130 11.36 -1.52 9.36
C ILE A 130 11.15 -1.08 7.91
N SER A 131 11.19 0.22 7.66
CA SER A 131 11.25 0.80 6.32
C SER A 131 12.68 1.19 6.00
N GLY A 132 13.21 0.71 4.87
CA GLY A 132 14.48 1.19 4.35
C GLY A 132 14.39 2.66 3.95
N TRP A 133 15.44 3.42 4.22
CA TRP A 133 15.60 4.79 3.77
C TRP A 133 16.84 4.94 2.89
N ARG A 134 16.59 5.25 1.61
CA ARG A 134 17.64 5.57 0.65
C ARG A 134 18.15 6.99 0.93
N LYS A 135 19.14 7.12 1.81
CA LYS A 135 19.69 8.42 2.22
C LYS A 135 20.50 9.10 1.10
N GLU A 136 21.27 8.32 0.34
CA GLU A 136 22.14 8.81 -0.74
C GLU A 136 21.61 8.41 -2.13
N ARG A 137 20.46 8.96 -2.53
CA ARG A 137 19.87 8.67 -3.85
C ARG A 137 20.75 9.21 -4.97
N GLN A 138 21.30 8.30 -5.76
CA GLN A 138 22.06 8.57 -7.00
C GLN A 138 21.16 8.89 -8.22
N ASP A 139 19.84 9.06 -8.02
CA ASP A 139 18.90 9.44 -9.09
C ASP A 139 19.06 10.90 -9.53
N ALA A 140 18.97 11.17 -10.84
CA ALA A 140 19.08 12.51 -11.44
C ALA A 140 18.17 13.56 -10.75
N ALA A 141 18.80 14.59 -10.21
CA ALA A 141 18.39 15.20 -8.94
C ALA A 141 17.23 16.21 -8.96
N LEU A 142 16.71 16.69 -10.11
CA LEU A 142 15.70 17.77 -10.10
C LEU A 142 14.26 17.31 -10.37
N ASN A 143 13.99 16.43 -11.33
CA ASN A 143 12.61 16.14 -11.75
C ASN A 143 11.85 15.13 -10.87
N ARG A 144 12.54 14.35 -10.03
CA ARG A 144 11.94 13.26 -9.23
C ARG A 144 11.95 13.50 -7.72
N LYS A 145 12.94 14.24 -7.18
CA LYS A 145 13.07 14.49 -5.74
C LYS A 145 11.96 15.40 -5.19
N ILE A 146 11.67 16.50 -5.89
CA ILE A 146 10.70 17.50 -5.41
C ILE A 146 9.27 16.93 -5.29
N PRO A 147 8.70 16.27 -6.33
CA PRO A 147 7.37 15.66 -6.21
C PRO A 147 7.31 14.58 -5.13
N SER A 148 8.36 13.78 -4.98
CA SER A 148 8.45 12.74 -3.94
C SER A 148 8.47 13.35 -2.54
N MET A 149 9.21 14.45 -2.32
CA MET A 149 9.25 15.14 -1.03
C MET A 149 7.88 15.72 -0.67
N ILE A 150 7.18 16.31 -1.63
CA ILE A 150 5.83 16.86 -1.44
C ILE A 150 4.86 15.72 -1.13
N ALA A 151 4.89 14.62 -1.90
CA ALA A 151 4.06 13.45 -1.66
C ALA A 151 4.32 12.86 -0.26
N ASN A 152 5.59 12.63 0.12
CA ASN A 152 5.95 12.11 1.44
C ASN A 152 5.48 13.02 2.58
N ARG A 153 5.57 14.35 2.40
CA ARG A 153 5.10 15.33 3.40
C ARG A 153 3.58 15.36 3.50
N ILE A 154 2.86 15.23 2.38
CA ILE A 154 1.40 15.12 2.37
C ILE A 154 0.97 13.82 3.05
N ILE A 155 1.58 12.68 2.69
CA ILE A 155 1.32 11.39 3.35
C ILE A 155 1.54 11.54 4.84
N ALA A 156 2.70 12.02 5.27
CA ALA A 156 3.01 12.12 6.69
C ALA A 156 2.04 13.01 7.47
N LYS A 157 1.60 14.13 6.87
CA LYS A 157 0.60 15.01 7.51
C LYS A 157 -0.79 14.38 7.58
N VAL A 158 -1.14 13.55 6.59
CA VAL A 158 -2.47 12.93 6.49
C VAL A 158 -2.57 11.66 7.33
N THR A 159 -1.53 10.83 7.32
CA THR A 159 -1.53 9.50 7.92
C THR A 159 -0.94 9.48 9.33
N GLY A 160 -0.21 10.53 9.71
CA GLY A 160 0.52 10.60 10.98
C GLY A 160 1.81 9.79 11.01
N VAL A 161 2.08 8.98 9.97
CA VAL A 161 3.31 8.21 9.82
C VAL A 161 4.43 9.15 9.39
N LYS A 162 5.57 9.14 10.08
CA LYS A 162 6.71 9.99 9.71
C LYS A 162 7.81 9.10 9.13
N LEU A 163 7.91 9.07 7.81
CA LEU A 163 8.98 8.39 7.06
C LEU A 163 9.58 9.35 6.04
N HIS A 164 10.89 9.24 5.84
CA HIS A 164 11.62 10.00 4.82
C HIS A 164 11.43 9.37 3.43
N ASP A 165 11.30 8.04 3.32
CA ASP A 165 11.15 7.34 2.04
C ASP A 165 10.08 6.23 2.05
N TYR A 166 8.84 6.61 1.73
CA TYR A 166 7.74 5.65 1.56
C TYR A 166 7.93 4.67 0.40
N GLY A 167 8.70 5.08 -0.62
CA GLY A 167 8.86 4.37 -1.88
C GLY A 167 10.08 3.46 -1.93
N CYS A 168 10.76 3.22 -0.81
CA CYS A 168 11.76 2.15 -0.74
C CYS A 168 11.04 0.80 -0.72
N ALA A 169 11.47 -0.13 -1.57
CA ALA A 169 10.91 -1.48 -1.62
C ALA A 169 11.52 -2.40 -0.55
N LEU A 170 12.76 -2.14 -0.14
CA LEU A 170 13.42 -2.85 0.94
C LEU A 170 12.76 -2.50 2.28
N LYS A 171 11.93 -3.42 2.75
CA LYS A 171 11.19 -3.31 4.01
C LYS A 171 11.20 -4.65 4.71
N ALA A 172 11.34 -4.65 6.02
CA ALA A 172 11.31 -5.85 6.84
C ALA A 172 10.12 -5.79 7.79
N TYR A 173 9.49 -6.92 8.04
CA TYR A 173 8.26 -7.04 8.83
C TYR A 173 8.35 -8.25 9.73
N ARG A 174 7.69 -8.19 10.88
CA ARG A 174 7.24 -9.43 11.55
C ARG A 174 6.13 -10.04 10.69
N THR A 175 6.23 -11.32 10.36
CA THR A 175 5.27 -11.98 9.46
C THR A 175 3.83 -11.90 9.97
N GLU A 176 3.63 -11.85 11.29
CA GLU A 176 2.32 -11.62 11.92
C GLU A 176 1.63 -10.33 11.46
N LEU A 177 2.40 -9.27 11.18
CA LEU A 177 1.87 -8.01 10.66
C LEU A 177 1.41 -8.17 9.21
N VAL A 178 2.22 -8.83 8.39
CA VAL A 178 1.93 -9.08 6.97
C VAL A 178 0.64 -9.87 6.81
N ARG A 179 0.42 -10.90 7.63
CA ARG A 179 -0.83 -11.70 7.63
C ARG A 179 -2.08 -10.91 7.97
N ARG A 180 -1.95 -9.74 8.61
CA ARG A 180 -3.07 -8.84 8.97
C ARG A 180 -3.32 -7.74 7.93
N ILE A 181 -2.45 -7.61 6.93
CA ILE A 181 -2.55 -6.61 5.88
C ILE A 181 -3.01 -7.29 4.60
N ARG A 182 -3.99 -6.70 3.91
CA ARG A 182 -4.43 -7.13 2.58
C ARG A 182 -4.16 -6.01 1.60
N LEU A 183 -3.39 -6.33 0.55
CA LEU A 183 -3.05 -5.40 -0.50
C LEU A 183 -4.00 -5.61 -1.69
N TYR A 184 -4.57 -4.50 -2.18
CA TYR A 184 -5.41 -4.48 -3.38
C TYR A 184 -5.17 -3.18 -4.16
N GLY A 185 -5.48 -3.16 -5.45
CA GLY A 185 -5.27 -1.99 -6.31
C GLY A 185 -3.81 -1.56 -6.34
N GLU A 186 -3.51 -0.32 -5.91
CA GLU A 186 -2.16 0.26 -5.86
C GLU A 186 -1.60 0.36 -4.41
N LEU A 187 -2.18 -0.37 -3.46
CA LEU A 187 -1.87 -0.24 -2.03
C LEU A 187 -0.46 -0.68 -1.61
N HIS A 188 0.32 -1.35 -2.47
CA HIS A 188 1.72 -1.72 -2.17
C HIS A 188 2.58 -0.51 -1.76
N ARG A 189 2.27 0.68 -2.30
CA ARG A 189 2.96 1.94 -1.96
C ARG A 189 2.67 2.42 -0.55
N PHE A 190 1.56 1.95 0.01
CA PHE A 190 0.99 2.43 1.26
C PHE A 190 1.07 1.39 2.38
N ILE A 191 1.87 0.34 2.20
CA ILE A 191 2.11 -0.66 3.25
C ILE A 191 2.49 -0.03 4.59
N PRO A 192 3.40 0.98 4.68
CA PRO A 192 3.70 1.59 5.98
C PRO A 192 2.47 2.25 6.64
N VAL A 193 1.56 2.78 5.82
CA VAL A 193 0.33 3.42 6.32
C VAL A 193 -0.66 2.37 6.83
N LEU A 194 -0.87 1.31 6.06
CA LEU A 194 -1.71 0.17 6.46
C LEU A 194 -1.16 -0.54 7.70
N ALA A 195 0.17 -0.65 7.79
CA ALA A 195 0.85 -1.19 8.96
C ALA A 195 0.61 -0.32 10.20
N PHE A 196 0.76 1.00 10.08
CA PHE A 196 0.50 1.92 11.19
C PHE A 196 -0.96 1.87 11.65
N GLU A 197 -1.92 1.86 10.71
CA GLU A 197 -3.35 1.67 11.00
C GLU A 197 -3.61 0.31 11.67
N ALA A 198 -2.85 -0.72 11.30
CA ALA A 198 -2.87 -2.02 11.94
C ALA A 198 -2.28 -2.05 13.36
N GLY A 199 -1.76 -0.92 13.86
CA GLY A 199 -1.13 -0.78 15.17
C GLY A 199 0.37 -1.05 15.19
N ALA A 200 1.02 -1.17 14.03
CA ALA A 200 2.46 -1.42 13.96
C ALA A 200 3.27 -0.21 14.40
N ARG A 201 4.34 -0.45 15.18
CA ARG A 201 5.42 0.52 15.34
C ARG A 201 6.41 0.34 14.20
N ILE A 202 6.72 1.45 13.53
CA ILE A 202 7.58 1.48 12.35
C ILE A 202 8.87 2.20 12.69
N LEU A 203 9.99 1.57 12.37
CA LEU A 203 11.32 2.18 12.43
C LEU A 203 11.83 2.42 11.01
N GLU A 204 12.54 3.53 10.80
CA GLU A 204 13.20 3.80 9.53
C GLU A 204 14.72 3.61 9.68
N VAL A 205 15.33 2.85 8.78
CA VAL A 205 16.76 2.51 8.83
C VAL A 205 17.41 2.88 7.50
N PRO A 206 18.56 3.59 7.49
CA PRO A 206 19.30 3.88 6.27
C PRO A 206 19.73 2.59 5.57
N VAL A 207 19.52 2.49 4.26
CA VAL A 207 19.91 1.36 3.42
C VAL A 207 20.71 1.82 2.21
N ARG A 208 21.56 0.92 1.70
CA ARG A 208 22.37 1.12 0.49
C ARG A 208 21.45 1.14 -0.73
N HIS A 209 21.80 1.98 -1.70
CA HIS A 209 21.05 2.11 -2.94
C HIS A 209 21.99 2.23 -4.14
N HIS A 210 21.82 1.35 -5.10
CA HIS A 210 22.58 1.30 -6.33
C HIS A 210 21.84 1.97 -7.47
N ALA A 211 22.58 2.54 -8.43
CA ALA A 211 21.99 2.98 -9.68
C ALA A 211 21.45 1.75 -10.45
N ARG A 212 20.37 1.94 -11.20
CA ARG A 212 19.82 0.87 -12.05
C ARG A 212 20.86 0.46 -13.10
N THR A 213 21.27 -0.80 -13.11
CA THR A 213 22.28 -1.33 -14.04
C THR A 213 21.67 -1.75 -15.37
N LYS A 214 20.44 -2.29 -15.38
CA LYS A 214 19.76 -2.79 -16.59
C LYS A 214 18.26 -2.50 -16.62
N GLY A 215 17.70 -2.42 -17.82
CA GLY A 215 16.26 -2.22 -18.08
C GLY A 215 15.83 -0.75 -18.23
N VAL A 216 14.76 -0.54 -19.00
CA VAL A 216 14.16 0.79 -19.22
C VAL A 216 13.19 1.12 -18.09
N SER A 217 13.29 2.33 -17.53
CA SER A 217 12.30 2.85 -16.57
C SER A 217 10.93 2.94 -17.23
N LYS A 218 10.04 1.97 -16.96
CA LYS A 218 8.63 1.95 -17.42
C LYS A 218 7.77 3.09 -16.81
N TYR A 219 8.35 4.00 -16.03
CA TYR A 219 7.63 5.01 -15.23
C TYR A 219 7.84 6.46 -15.74
N GLY A 220 6.77 7.06 -16.27
CA GLY A 220 6.72 8.43 -16.82
C GLY A 220 6.07 9.50 -15.92
N ILE A 221 6.05 10.76 -16.40
CA ILE A 221 5.61 12.00 -15.70
C ILE A 221 4.11 12.00 -15.34
N ASP A 222 3.29 11.24 -16.06
CA ASP A 222 1.85 11.02 -15.78
C ASP A 222 1.59 10.50 -14.34
N ARG A 223 2.63 9.94 -13.70
CA ARG A 223 2.60 9.45 -12.33
C ARG A 223 2.36 10.55 -11.28
N THR A 224 2.77 11.79 -11.46
CA THR A 224 2.63 12.81 -10.39
C THR A 224 1.16 13.11 -10.10
N PHE A 225 0.33 13.23 -11.13
CA PHE A 225 -1.10 13.48 -10.97
C PHE A 225 -1.82 12.25 -10.40
N ARG A 226 -1.48 11.05 -10.89
CA ARG A 226 -1.97 9.79 -10.32
C ARG A 226 -1.59 9.63 -8.85
N VAL A 227 -0.36 9.95 -8.46
CA VAL A 227 0.05 9.92 -7.05
C VAL A 227 -0.78 10.89 -6.21
N ILE A 228 -1.08 12.11 -6.68
CA ILE A 228 -1.95 13.03 -5.94
C ILE A 228 -3.36 12.46 -5.79
N LEU A 229 -3.94 11.89 -6.86
CA LEU A 229 -5.25 11.23 -6.79
C LEU A 229 -5.23 10.01 -5.85
N ASP A 230 -4.17 9.19 -5.90
CA ASP A 230 -3.97 8.04 -5.00
C ASP A 230 -3.86 8.50 -3.54
N LEU A 231 -3.22 9.64 -3.27
CA LEU A 231 -3.13 10.23 -1.94
C LEU A 231 -4.48 10.76 -1.45
N LEU A 232 -5.26 11.40 -2.33
CA LEU A 232 -6.60 11.84 -2.01
C LEU A 232 -7.52 10.64 -1.73
N LEU A 233 -7.44 9.61 -2.58
CA LEU A 233 -8.17 8.36 -2.40
C LEU A 233 -7.77 7.69 -1.09
N MET A 234 -6.48 7.57 -0.79
CA MET A 234 -6.01 6.97 0.46
C MET A 234 -6.44 7.80 1.68
N LYS A 235 -6.33 9.13 1.64
CA LYS A 235 -6.86 10.00 2.70
C LYS A 235 -8.34 9.76 2.91
N PHE A 236 -9.09 9.61 1.82
CA PHE A 236 -10.50 9.30 1.87
C PHE A 236 -10.74 7.93 2.49
N MET A 237 -10.01 6.90 2.09
CA MET A 237 -10.09 5.56 2.65
C MET A 237 -9.77 5.57 4.17
N LEU A 238 -8.62 6.08 4.59
CA LEU A 238 -8.22 6.07 6.00
C LEU A 238 -9.20 6.80 6.93
N ARG A 239 -9.81 7.89 6.44
CA ARG A 239 -10.67 8.73 7.26
C ARG A 239 -12.16 8.40 7.16
N TYR A 240 -12.60 7.92 5.99
CA TYR A 240 -14.01 7.81 5.65
C TYR A 240 -14.40 6.43 5.11
N LEU A 241 -13.49 5.44 5.01
CA LEU A 241 -13.86 4.07 4.60
C LEU A 241 -14.89 3.45 5.53
N HIS A 242 -14.93 3.83 6.80
CA HIS A 242 -15.93 3.34 7.74
C HIS A 242 -17.12 4.30 7.94
N ARG A 243 -17.07 5.49 7.34
CA ARG A 243 -18.05 6.58 7.52
C ARG A 243 -18.16 7.46 6.26
N PRO A 244 -18.45 6.90 5.08
CA PRO A 244 -18.50 7.64 3.81
C PRO A 244 -19.52 8.77 3.82
N LEU A 245 -20.61 8.62 4.58
CA LEU A 245 -21.62 9.66 4.77
C LEU A 245 -21.04 10.95 5.39
N HIS A 246 -20.03 10.87 6.25
CA HIS A 246 -19.42 12.08 6.82
C HIS A 246 -18.70 12.93 5.77
N PHE A 247 -18.12 12.30 4.74
CA PHE A 247 -17.46 13.03 3.67
C PHE A 247 -18.46 13.59 2.67
N PHE A 248 -19.23 12.71 2.03
CA PHE A 248 -20.16 13.10 0.97
C PHE A 248 -21.38 13.83 1.52
N GLY A 249 -21.90 13.43 2.68
CA GLY A 249 -23.00 14.14 3.34
C GLY A 249 -22.57 15.52 3.86
N GLY A 250 -21.35 15.66 4.37
CA GLY A 250 -20.79 16.96 4.76
C GLY A 250 -20.65 17.92 3.56
N ALA A 251 -20.06 17.45 2.47
CA ALA A 251 -19.97 18.22 1.21
C ALA A 251 -21.36 18.53 0.64
N GLY A 252 -22.28 17.57 0.69
CA GLY A 252 -23.64 17.71 0.23
C GLY A 252 -24.43 18.75 1.02
N LEU A 253 -24.28 18.80 2.35
CA LEU A 253 -24.88 19.83 3.19
C LEU A 253 -24.30 21.22 2.89
N TRP A 254 -22.98 21.29 2.69
CA TRP A 254 -22.28 22.53 2.37
C TRP A 254 -22.72 23.15 1.03
N MET A 255 -23.11 22.32 0.05
CA MET A 255 -23.71 22.79 -1.20
C MET A 255 -25.22 23.00 -1.10
N GLY A 256 -25.94 22.08 -0.44
CA GLY A 256 -27.40 22.06 -0.39
C GLY A 256 -27.99 23.19 0.46
N VAL A 257 -27.39 23.52 1.61
CA VAL A 257 -27.92 24.57 2.50
C VAL A 257 -27.88 25.95 1.83
N PRO A 258 -26.75 26.41 1.23
CA PRO A 258 -26.75 27.66 0.45
C PRO A 258 -27.75 27.63 -0.71
N GLY A 259 -27.86 26.50 -1.42
CA GLY A 259 -28.86 26.34 -2.48
C GLY A 259 -30.29 26.54 -1.99
N LEU A 260 -30.64 25.91 -0.86
CA LEU A 260 -31.96 26.05 -0.22
C LEU A 260 -32.22 27.49 0.24
N LEU A 261 -31.22 28.17 0.80
CA LEU A 261 -31.34 29.57 1.20
C LEU A 261 -31.59 30.49 -0.01
N VAL A 262 -30.87 30.26 -1.11
CA VAL A 262 -31.06 30.99 -2.37
C VAL A 262 -32.46 30.75 -2.94
N CYS A 263 -32.90 29.50 -3.03
CA CYS A 263 -34.24 29.15 -3.48
C CYS A 263 -35.32 29.72 -2.56
N GLY A 264 -35.12 29.68 -1.24
CA GLY A 264 -36.02 30.25 -0.24
C GLY A 264 -36.16 31.76 -0.39
N TYR A 265 -35.04 32.48 -0.52
CA TYR A 265 -35.02 33.92 -0.77
C TYR A 265 -35.79 34.29 -2.05
N LEU A 266 -35.53 33.57 -3.16
CA LEU A 266 -36.24 33.83 -4.42
C LEU A 266 -37.72 33.47 -4.34
N SER A 267 -38.08 32.45 -3.56
CA SER A 267 -39.49 32.08 -3.31
C SER A 267 -40.22 33.20 -2.58
N VAL A 268 -39.58 33.82 -1.57
CA VAL A 268 -40.14 34.99 -0.87
C VAL A 268 -40.35 36.16 -1.84
N LEU A 269 -39.37 36.51 -2.67
CA LEU A 269 -39.53 37.56 -3.69
C LEU A 269 -40.68 37.27 -4.66
N LYS A 270 -40.83 36.00 -5.07
CA LYS A 270 -41.92 35.60 -5.95
C LYS A 270 -43.29 35.78 -5.31
N LEU A 271 -43.41 35.57 -4.00
CA LEU A 271 -44.65 35.83 -3.25
C LEU A 271 -44.99 37.32 -3.19
N PHE A 272 -43.99 38.20 -3.21
CA PHE A 272 -44.18 39.65 -3.33
C PHE A 272 -44.45 40.13 -4.77
N GLY A 273 -44.62 39.22 -5.73
CA GLY A 273 -44.99 39.53 -7.11
C GLY A 273 -43.82 39.70 -8.08
N GLU A 274 -42.57 39.56 -7.62
CA GLU A 274 -41.38 39.72 -8.46
C GLU A 274 -41.20 38.57 -9.47
N SER A 275 -40.65 38.89 -10.64
CA SER A 275 -40.28 37.87 -11.63
C SER A 275 -38.90 37.28 -11.30
N ILE A 276 -38.84 35.96 -11.15
CA ILE A 276 -37.61 35.24 -10.75
C ILE A 276 -37.06 34.29 -11.83
N GLY A 277 -37.86 33.94 -12.85
CA GLY A 277 -37.52 32.88 -13.81
C GLY A 277 -36.27 33.14 -14.67
N GLY A 278 -35.96 34.41 -14.95
CA GLY A 278 -34.78 34.81 -15.73
C GLY A 278 -33.52 35.03 -14.90
N ARG A 279 -33.57 34.90 -13.57
CA ARG A 279 -32.43 35.22 -12.71
C ARG A 279 -31.46 34.03 -12.70
N PRO A 280 -30.17 34.21 -13.07
CA PRO A 280 -29.16 33.15 -13.00
C PRO A 280 -29.04 32.53 -11.60
N LEU A 281 -29.35 33.33 -10.58
CA LEU A 281 -29.38 32.92 -9.18
C LEU A 281 -30.39 31.78 -8.91
N LEU A 282 -31.51 31.71 -9.62
CA LEU A 282 -32.48 30.62 -9.48
C LEU A 282 -31.87 29.29 -9.95
N LEU A 283 -31.23 29.31 -11.12
CA LEU A 283 -30.57 28.13 -11.68
C LEU A 283 -29.41 27.68 -10.79
N LEU A 284 -28.60 28.61 -10.28
CA LEU A 284 -27.55 28.30 -9.31
C LEU A 284 -28.12 27.65 -8.04
N GLY A 285 -29.20 28.22 -7.46
CA GLY A 285 -29.85 27.68 -6.28
C GLY A 285 -30.32 26.24 -6.49
N ILE A 286 -31.03 25.99 -7.60
CA ILE A 286 -31.52 24.65 -7.96
C ILE A 286 -30.35 23.68 -8.17
N MET A 287 -29.30 24.08 -8.90
CA MET A 287 -28.12 23.24 -9.12
C MET A 287 -27.42 22.87 -7.80
N LEU A 288 -27.26 23.83 -6.89
CA LEU A 288 -26.64 23.59 -5.59
C LEU A 288 -27.47 22.61 -4.73
N VAL A 289 -28.79 22.74 -4.73
CA VAL A 289 -29.70 21.80 -4.04
C VAL A 289 -29.60 20.39 -4.64
N LEU A 290 -29.64 20.29 -5.97
CA LEU A 290 -29.57 18.99 -6.66
C LEU A 290 -28.21 18.30 -6.43
N MET A 291 -27.10 19.02 -6.57
CA MET A 291 -25.77 18.50 -6.28
C MET A 291 -25.63 18.10 -4.80
N GLY A 292 -26.16 18.91 -3.88
CA GLY A 292 -26.16 18.61 -2.46
C GLY A 292 -26.91 17.31 -2.14
N ALA A 293 -28.11 17.15 -2.69
CA ALA A 293 -28.92 15.94 -2.53
C ALA A 293 -28.24 14.70 -3.14
N GLN A 294 -27.64 14.83 -4.33
CA GLN A 294 -26.91 13.75 -4.98
C GLN A 294 -25.69 13.29 -4.16
N LEU A 295 -24.93 14.23 -3.59
CA LEU A 295 -23.80 13.91 -2.72
C LEU A 295 -24.24 13.20 -1.44
N ILE A 296 -25.32 13.64 -0.80
CA ILE A 296 -25.90 12.94 0.36
C ILE A 296 -26.32 11.52 -0.02
N GLY A 297 -27.01 11.35 -1.16
CA GLY A 297 -27.40 10.04 -1.69
C GLY A 297 -26.19 9.13 -1.95
N LEU A 298 -25.12 9.65 -2.55
CA LEU A 298 -23.88 8.91 -2.77
C LEU A 298 -23.22 8.49 -1.44
N GLY A 299 -23.26 9.37 -0.43
CA GLY A 299 -22.77 9.06 0.92
C GLY A 299 -23.54 7.92 1.59
N LEU A 300 -24.87 7.91 1.45
CA LEU A 300 -25.73 6.85 1.98
C LEU A 300 -25.48 5.51 1.25
N LEU A 301 -25.39 5.53 -0.08
CA LEU A 301 -25.03 4.35 -0.87
C LEU A 301 -23.66 3.81 -0.47
N GLY A 302 -22.67 4.69 -0.28
CA GLY A 302 -21.35 4.30 0.22
C GLY A 302 -21.43 3.60 1.58
N GLU A 303 -22.23 4.12 2.52
CA GLU A 303 -22.40 3.55 3.86
C GLU A 303 -22.99 2.13 3.77
N ILE A 304 -24.00 1.94 2.92
CA ILE A 304 -24.63 0.64 2.67
C ILE A 304 -23.63 -0.32 2.03
N LEU A 305 -22.88 0.11 0.99
CA LEU A 305 -21.89 -0.72 0.32
C LEU A 305 -20.78 -1.16 1.25
N ILE A 306 -20.32 -0.29 2.14
CA ILE A 306 -19.30 -0.64 3.14
C ILE A 306 -19.85 -1.62 4.16
N ARG A 307 -21.11 -1.46 4.61
CA ARG A 307 -21.75 -2.45 5.47
C ARG A 307 -21.86 -3.79 4.78
N ILE A 308 -22.39 -3.83 3.55
CA ILE A 308 -22.47 -5.04 2.73
C ILE A 308 -21.10 -5.64 2.42
N TYR A 309 -20.03 -4.84 2.30
CA TYR A 309 -18.69 -5.38 2.08
C TYR A 309 -18.07 -5.98 3.35
N HIS A 310 -18.45 -5.47 4.52
CA HIS A 310 -17.95 -5.97 5.81
C HIS A 310 -18.90 -6.98 6.49
N GLU A 311 -20.16 -7.10 6.06
CA GLU A 311 -21.19 -7.96 6.69
C GLU A 311 -21.29 -9.42 6.20
N PRO A 312 -20.76 -9.83 5.03
CA PRO A 312 -20.58 -11.24 4.70
C PRO A 312 -19.08 -11.56 4.52
N GLU A 313 -18.58 -12.48 5.35
CA GLU A 313 -17.23 -13.08 5.40
C GLU A 313 -16.29 -12.68 6.56
N GLY A 314 -16.83 -12.39 7.75
CA GLY A 314 -16.11 -12.69 9.00
C GLY A 314 -14.87 -11.85 9.32
N ARG A 315 -14.87 -10.55 8.98
CA ARG A 315 -13.88 -9.62 9.52
C ARG A 315 -14.36 -9.01 10.84
N ASP A 316 -13.64 -9.31 11.92
CA ASP A 316 -13.89 -8.66 13.21
C ASP A 316 -13.73 -7.13 13.07
N GLN A 317 -14.75 -6.38 13.51
CA GLN A 317 -14.72 -4.91 13.56
C GLN A 317 -13.72 -4.35 14.59
N TYR A 318 -13.13 -5.24 15.39
CA TYR A 318 -12.18 -4.93 16.45
C TYR A 318 -10.92 -5.77 16.26
N ARG A 319 -9.80 -5.28 16.79
CA ARG A 319 -8.56 -6.04 16.87
C ARG A 319 -8.22 -6.24 18.33
N LEU A 320 -8.07 -7.50 18.74
CA LEU A 320 -7.58 -7.81 20.08
C LEU A 320 -6.08 -7.50 20.17
N ARG A 321 -5.69 -6.80 21.22
CA ARG A 321 -4.28 -6.63 21.60
C ARG A 321 -3.90 -7.83 22.49
N PRO A 322 -2.69 -8.41 22.36
CA PRO A 322 -2.20 -9.38 23.34
C PRO A 322 -2.17 -8.75 24.75
N PRO A 323 -2.36 -9.56 25.81
CA PRO A 323 -2.30 -9.05 27.18
C PRO A 323 -0.95 -8.37 27.46
N PRO A 324 -0.92 -7.30 28.27
CA PRO A 324 0.34 -6.69 28.70
C PRO A 324 1.24 -7.76 29.35
N GLN A 325 2.52 -7.77 28.99
CA GLN A 325 3.53 -8.59 29.66
C GLN A 325 4.01 -7.80 30.88
N ASP A 326 3.96 -8.42 32.05
CA ASP A 326 4.47 -7.89 33.32
C ASP A 326 6.00 -7.76 33.31
#